data_AF-A0A8X6IES0-F1
#
_entry.id   AF-A0A8X6IES0-F1
#
_cell.length_a   1.000
_cell.length_b   1.000
_cell.length_c   1.000
_cell.angle_alpha   90.00
_cell.angle_beta   90.00
_cell.angle_gamma   90.00
#
_symmetry.space_group_name_H-M   'P 1'
#
loop_
_entity.id
_entity.type
_entity.pdbx_description
1 polymer ?
#
loop_
_entity_poly.entity_id
_entity_poly.type
_entity_poly.pdbx_seq_one_letter_code
_entity_poly.pdbx_strand_id
1 'polypeptide(L)'
;MSEVNVKKKHQSGSEKRKKRQEQQNKLNEQLKKTQNLFKLGFSRESKEHQPQDSPNRINGVSKSLQKKTIELRTAVDLLKSLLDFLIPQRELFDNYETKANEKTNTQYSDENQRVRKRKRHHDDGPAKEVVLRGKEKLKVDTYLPVLDMLCTELSRRLEAYREINDLFRFLTDFSTKSDAEIRQACTKFKEHYFEDIEPEFIDEMLQYKYFILQLEDAGKKIVPAEESYKLII
;
A
#
# COMPACT_ATOMS: atom_id res chain seq x y z
N MET A 1 61.08 -24.73 2.12
CA MET A 1 60.29 -23.61 2.66
C MET A 1 60.39 -22.45 1.69
N SER A 2 59.29 -22.03 1.08
CA SER A 2 59.21 -20.80 0.28
C SER A 2 57.77 -20.30 0.30
N GLU A 3 57.47 -19.37 1.21
CA GLU A 3 56.17 -18.73 1.33
C GLU A 3 55.91 -17.80 0.15
N VAL A 4 54.85 -18.07 -0.60
CA VAL A 4 54.33 -17.18 -1.65
C VAL A 4 53.56 -16.05 -0.97
N ASN A 5 54.19 -14.88 -0.85
CA ASN A 5 53.58 -13.68 -0.30
C ASN A 5 52.56 -13.09 -1.30
N VAL A 6 51.28 -13.42 -1.12
CA VAL A 6 50.17 -12.79 -1.85
C VAL A 6 49.93 -11.40 -1.26
N LYS A 7 50.50 -10.37 -1.91
CA LYS A 7 50.22 -8.95 -1.61
C LYS A 7 48.73 -8.65 -1.79
N LYS A 8 47.95 -8.68 -0.70
CA LYS A 8 46.60 -8.09 -0.65
C LYS A 8 46.73 -6.57 -0.84
N LYS A 9 46.30 -6.07 -1.99
CA LYS A 9 46.25 -4.64 -2.32
C LYS A 9 45.23 -3.97 -1.38
N HIS A 10 45.69 -3.32 -0.31
CA HIS A 10 44.83 -2.51 0.56
C HIS A 10 44.34 -1.28 -0.23
N GLN A 11 43.08 -1.31 -0.68
CA GLN A 11 42.41 -0.13 -1.24
C GLN A 11 42.16 0.89 -0.14
N SER A 12 42.64 2.11 -0.36
CA SER A 12 42.45 3.27 0.51
C SER A 12 40.96 3.53 0.76
N GLY A 13 40.61 3.99 1.96
CA GLY A 13 39.23 4.32 2.33
C GLY A 13 38.55 5.32 1.39
N SER A 14 39.34 6.17 0.71
CA SER A 14 38.84 7.11 -0.30
C SER A 14 38.39 6.41 -1.60
N GLU A 15 39.12 5.39 -2.05
CA GLU A 15 38.76 4.62 -3.25
C GLU A 15 37.49 3.79 -3.03
N LYS A 16 37.34 3.20 -1.84
CA LYS A 16 36.11 2.47 -1.48
C LYS A 16 34.89 3.38 -1.45
N ARG A 17 35.02 4.60 -0.92
CA ARG A 17 33.96 5.62 -0.94
C ARG A 17 33.61 6.04 -2.37
N LYS A 18 34.62 6.28 -3.21
CA LYS A 18 34.41 6.66 -4.63
C LYS A 18 33.68 5.57 -5.42
N LYS A 19 34.06 4.30 -5.25
CA LYS A 19 33.37 3.16 -5.89
C LYS A 19 31.91 3.01 -5.43
N ARG A 20 31.65 3.21 -4.14
CA ARG A 20 30.29 3.14 -3.58
C ARG A 20 29.41 4.26 -4.12
N GLN A 21 29.95 5.47 -4.25
CA GLN A 21 29.23 6.60 -4.87
C GLN A 21 28.94 6.36 -6.36
N GLU A 22 29.91 5.81 -7.10
CA GLU A 22 29.73 5.51 -8.53
C GLU A 22 28.68 4.40 -8.74
N GLN A 23 28.64 3.40 -7.86
CA GLN A 23 27.61 2.36 -7.87
C GLN A 23 26.21 2.92 -7.56
N GLN A 24 26.11 3.84 -6.61
CA GLN A 24 24.84 4.52 -6.28
C GLN A 24 24.35 5.38 -7.45
N ASN A 25 25.26 6.09 -8.13
CA ASN A 25 24.91 6.91 -9.29
C ASN A 25 24.43 6.03 -10.47
N LYS A 26 25.07 4.87 -10.70
CA LYS A 26 24.61 3.89 -11.70
C LYS A 26 23.22 3.33 -11.39
N LEU A 27 22.95 3.04 -10.11
CA LEU A 27 21.63 2.58 -9.68
C LEU A 27 20.55 3.66 -9.90
N ASN A 28 20.86 4.92 -9.56
CA ASN A 28 19.95 6.05 -9.78
C ASN A 28 19.68 6.31 -11.27
N GLU A 29 20.70 6.18 -12.13
CA GLU A 29 20.53 6.24 -13.58
C GLU A 29 19.63 5.12 -14.10
N GLN A 30 19.85 3.88 -13.63
CA GLN A 30 18.99 2.75 -14.02
C GLN A 30 17.56 2.97 -13.56
N LEU A 31 17.34 3.44 -12.33
CA LEU A 31 15.99 3.76 -11.83
C LEU A 31 15.31 4.83 -12.70
N LYS A 32 16.06 5.86 -13.10
CA LYS A 32 15.55 6.94 -13.97
C LYS A 32 15.24 6.44 -15.39
N LYS A 33 16.08 5.57 -15.95
CA LYS A 33 15.84 4.91 -17.24
C LYS A 33 14.60 4.02 -17.19
N THR A 34 14.44 3.23 -16.12
CA THR A 34 13.26 2.39 -15.90
C THR A 34 11.99 3.23 -15.75
N GLN A 35 12.03 4.31 -14.95
CA GLN A 35 10.91 5.25 -14.81
C GLN A 35 10.51 5.91 -16.14
N ASN A 36 11.49 6.27 -16.97
CA ASN A 36 11.25 6.85 -18.29
C ASN A 36 10.67 5.81 -19.27
N LEU A 37 11.16 4.57 -19.24
CA LEU A 37 10.59 3.45 -20.01
C LEU A 37 9.13 3.19 -19.64
N PHE A 38 8.81 3.19 -18.35
CA PHE A 38 7.42 3.11 -17.89
C PHE A 38 6.61 4.29 -18.41
N LYS A 39 7.07 5.54 -18.26
CA LYS A 39 6.38 6.72 -18.81
C LYS A 39 6.15 6.64 -20.33
N LEU A 40 7.14 6.19 -21.10
CA LEU A 40 7.02 6.06 -22.56
C LEU A 40 6.03 4.97 -22.97
N GLY A 41 6.00 3.85 -22.22
CA GLY A 41 5.02 2.78 -22.40
C GLY A 41 3.59 3.27 -22.13
N PHE A 42 3.39 4.02 -21.05
CA PHE A 42 2.09 4.54 -20.65
C PHE A 42 1.59 5.72 -21.50
N SER A 43 2.47 6.54 -22.10
CA SER A 43 2.04 7.66 -22.96
C SER A 43 1.53 7.24 -24.34
N ARG A 44 1.84 6.03 -24.82
CA ARG A 44 1.34 5.52 -26.11
C ARG A 44 -0.06 4.89 -26.04
N GLU A 45 -0.58 4.61 -24.85
CA GLU A 45 -1.89 3.95 -24.65
C GLU A 45 -3.10 4.91 -24.59
N SER A 46 -2.91 6.21 -24.81
CA SER A 46 -3.97 7.23 -24.70
C SER A 46 -5.04 7.22 -25.81
N LYS A 47 -5.10 6.20 -26.68
CA LYS A 47 -6.11 6.10 -27.74
C LYS A 47 -6.63 4.67 -27.91
N GLU A 48 -7.23 4.10 -26.87
CA GLU A 48 -8.29 3.09 -26.98
C GLU A 48 -8.97 2.88 -25.63
N HIS A 49 -10.30 2.77 -25.63
CA HIS A 49 -11.12 2.67 -24.43
C HIS A 49 -11.08 1.24 -23.83
N GLN A 50 -10.91 1.19 -22.49
CA GLN A 50 -11.12 0.07 -21.52
C GLN A 50 -9.93 -0.85 -21.17
N PRO A 51 -9.77 -1.33 -19.90
CA PRO A 51 -10.27 -0.85 -18.60
C PRO A 51 -9.11 -0.38 -17.68
N GLN A 52 -9.26 0.80 -17.07
CA GLN A 52 -8.46 1.38 -15.97
C GLN A 52 -7.25 0.54 -15.49
N ASP A 53 -6.08 0.76 -16.08
CA ASP A 53 -4.87 -0.02 -15.81
C ASP A 53 -4.50 0.00 -14.32
N SER A 54 -4.20 -1.18 -13.76
CA SER A 54 -3.85 -1.35 -12.36
C SER A 54 -2.72 -0.43 -11.87
N PRO A 55 -1.66 -0.11 -12.65
CA PRO A 55 -0.61 0.80 -12.21
C PRO A 55 -1.10 2.25 -12.06
N ASN A 56 -2.03 2.68 -12.91
CA ASN A 56 -2.59 4.03 -12.87
C ASN A 56 -3.47 4.22 -11.62
N ARG A 57 -4.25 3.21 -11.26
CA ARG A 57 -5.05 3.22 -10.02
C ARG A 57 -4.19 3.24 -8.77
N ILE A 58 -3.17 2.37 -8.69
CA ILE A 58 -2.24 2.33 -7.55
C ILE A 58 -1.54 3.69 -7.38
N ASN A 59 -1.02 4.26 -8.47
CA ASN A 59 -0.36 5.56 -8.44
C ASN A 59 -1.33 6.69 -8.04
N GLY A 60 -2.56 6.67 -8.53
CA GLY A 60 -3.60 7.64 -8.17
C GLY A 60 -3.92 7.63 -6.68
N VAL A 61 -4.15 6.44 -6.11
CA VAL A 61 -4.36 6.27 -4.66
C VAL A 61 -3.14 6.71 -3.88
N SER A 62 -1.93 6.30 -4.28
CA SER A 62 -0.68 6.68 -3.62
C SER A 62 -0.49 8.20 -3.56
N LYS A 63 -0.76 8.91 -4.67
CA LYS A 63 -0.70 10.39 -4.70
C LYS A 63 -1.75 11.02 -3.80
N SER A 64 -2.97 10.49 -3.78
CA SER A 64 -4.03 10.99 -2.89
C SER A 64 -3.64 10.83 -1.43
N LEU A 65 -3.09 9.67 -1.04
CA LEU A 65 -2.63 9.40 0.33
C LEU A 65 -1.46 10.29 0.78
N GLN A 66 -0.73 10.90 -0.15
CA GLN A 66 0.37 11.82 0.14
C GLN A 66 -0.08 13.29 0.27
N LYS A 67 -1.37 13.59 0.03
CA LYS A 67 -1.89 14.94 0.21
C LYS A 67 -1.93 15.27 1.71
N LYS A 68 -1.41 16.45 2.09
CA LYS A 68 -1.44 16.92 3.49
C LYS A 68 -2.84 17.13 4.04
N THR A 69 -3.80 17.37 3.17
CA THR A 69 -5.20 17.66 3.50
C THR A 69 -6.10 16.42 3.39
N ILE A 70 -5.53 15.21 3.29
CA ILE A 70 -6.37 14.02 3.18
C ILE A 70 -7.04 13.72 4.52
N GLU A 71 -8.36 13.55 4.47
CA GLU A 71 -9.12 13.05 5.60
C GLU A 71 -8.88 11.56 5.79
N LEU A 72 -8.73 11.12 7.05
CA LEU A 72 -8.43 9.73 7.38
C LEU A 72 -9.50 8.76 6.86
N ARG A 73 -10.78 9.14 6.94
CA ARG A 73 -11.89 8.37 6.37
C ARG A 73 -11.72 8.15 4.86
N THR A 74 -11.42 9.22 4.13
CA THR A 74 -11.17 9.15 2.69
C THR A 74 -9.97 8.25 2.39
N ALA A 75 -8.91 8.30 3.21
CA ALA A 75 -7.75 7.41 3.06
C ALA A 75 -8.12 5.93 3.23
N VAL A 76 -8.95 5.59 4.23
CA VAL A 76 -9.50 4.25 4.46
C VAL A 76 -10.30 3.78 3.25
N ASP A 77 -11.21 4.61 2.76
CA ASP A 77 -12.08 4.27 1.62
C ASP A 77 -11.28 4.04 0.32
N LEU A 78 -10.26 4.87 0.07
CA LEU A 78 -9.36 4.71 -1.08
C LEU A 78 -8.55 3.42 -1.02
N LEU A 79 -7.99 3.09 0.15
CA LEU A 79 -7.23 1.85 0.35
C LEU A 79 -8.11 0.62 0.19
N LYS A 80 -9.33 0.64 0.76
CA LYS A 80 -10.32 -0.42 0.60
C LYS A 80 -10.70 -0.61 -0.88
N SER A 81 -11.04 0.47 -1.57
CA SER A 81 -11.38 0.42 -3.00
C SER A 81 -10.23 -0.12 -3.87
N LEU A 82 -8.98 0.18 -3.50
CA LEU A 82 -7.82 -0.36 -4.20
C LEU A 82 -7.66 -1.86 -3.96
N LEU A 83 -7.84 -2.33 -2.73
CA LEU A 83 -7.82 -3.76 -2.41
C LEU A 83 -8.93 -4.53 -3.12
N ASP A 84 -10.16 -4.03 -3.08
CA ASP A 84 -11.31 -4.63 -3.76
C ASP A 84 -11.08 -4.75 -5.28
N PHE A 85 -10.28 -3.86 -5.85
CA PHE A 85 -9.85 -3.95 -7.24
C PHE A 85 -8.72 -4.96 -7.47
N LEU A 86 -7.73 -5.01 -6.57
CA LEU A 86 -6.52 -5.83 -6.74
C LEU A 86 -6.77 -7.32 -6.49
N ILE A 87 -7.63 -7.67 -5.54
CA ILE A 87 -7.91 -9.06 -5.18
C ILE A 87 -8.40 -9.88 -6.39
N PRO A 88 -9.39 -9.41 -7.18
CA PRO A 88 -9.83 -10.14 -8.37
C PRO A 88 -8.78 -10.23 -9.47
N GLN A 89 -7.74 -9.37 -9.48
CA GLN A 89 -6.72 -9.40 -10.52
C GLN A 89 -5.97 -10.73 -10.51
N ARG A 90 -5.86 -11.39 -9.35
CA ARG A 90 -5.19 -12.69 -9.18
C ARG A 90 -5.64 -13.75 -10.20
N GLU A 91 -6.89 -13.71 -10.60
CA GLU A 91 -7.50 -14.66 -11.55
C GLU A 91 -7.36 -14.22 -13.02
N LEU A 92 -6.84 -13.02 -13.28
CA LEU A 92 -6.73 -12.43 -14.63
C LEU A 92 -5.38 -12.70 -15.30
N PHE A 93 -4.53 -13.54 -14.71
CA PHE A 93 -3.21 -13.86 -15.26
C PHE A 93 -3.28 -14.28 -16.73
N ASP A 94 -4.18 -15.22 -17.06
CA ASP A 94 -4.29 -15.77 -18.42
C ASP A 94 -4.69 -14.70 -19.45
N ASN A 95 -5.52 -13.74 -19.04
CA ASN A 95 -5.91 -12.61 -19.87
C ASN A 95 -4.73 -11.67 -20.12
N TYR A 96 -3.91 -11.41 -19.09
CA TYR A 96 -2.70 -10.58 -19.23
C TYR A 96 -1.63 -11.24 -20.08
N GLU A 97 -1.42 -12.54 -19.90
CA GLU A 97 -0.50 -13.32 -20.71
C GLU A 97 -0.92 -13.28 -22.19
N THR A 98 -2.20 -13.53 -22.49
CA THR A 98 -2.74 -13.48 -23.85
C THR A 98 -2.47 -12.13 -24.51
N LYS A 99 -2.83 -11.03 -23.83
CA LYS A 99 -2.57 -9.66 -24.30
C LYS A 99 -1.08 -9.34 -24.48
N ALA A 100 -0.22 -9.86 -23.61
CA ALA A 100 1.21 -9.66 -23.71
C ALA A 100 1.81 -10.39 -24.93
N ASN A 101 1.35 -11.62 -25.18
CA ASN A 101 1.78 -12.44 -26.31
C ASN A 101 1.34 -11.85 -27.66
N GLU A 102 0.12 -11.29 -27.73
CA GLU A 102 -0.35 -10.52 -28.90
C GLU A 102 0.58 -9.35 -29.27
N LYS A 103 1.17 -8.69 -28.26
CA LYS A 103 2.06 -7.54 -28.46
C LYS A 103 3.51 -7.91 -28.74
N THR A 104 3.98 -9.07 -28.30
CA THR A 104 5.43 -9.39 -28.27
C THR A 104 5.84 -10.58 -29.13
N ASN A 105 4.90 -11.40 -29.62
CA ASN A 105 5.15 -12.62 -30.40
C ASN A 105 6.35 -13.45 -29.87
N THR A 106 6.49 -13.51 -28.54
CA THR A 106 7.63 -14.10 -27.84
C THR A 106 7.20 -15.37 -27.11
N GLN A 107 8.07 -16.37 -27.07
CA GLN A 107 7.87 -17.62 -26.34
C GLN A 107 8.71 -17.61 -25.05
N TYR A 108 8.30 -18.39 -24.06
CA TYR A 108 9.06 -18.51 -22.83
C TYR A 108 10.42 -19.20 -23.07
N SER A 109 11.50 -18.58 -22.59
CA SER A 109 12.86 -19.04 -22.86
C SER A 109 13.24 -20.36 -22.17
N ASP A 110 12.49 -20.76 -21.15
CA ASP A 110 12.69 -21.97 -20.34
C ASP A 110 11.70 -23.09 -20.63
N GLU A 111 10.73 -22.86 -21.52
CA GLU A 111 9.68 -23.81 -21.89
C GLU A 111 10.25 -25.06 -22.56
N ASN A 112 11.22 -24.88 -23.46
CA ASN A 112 11.89 -25.97 -24.16
C ASN A 112 13.25 -26.37 -23.55
N GLN A 113 13.60 -25.88 -22.36
CA GLN A 113 14.89 -26.22 -21.74
C GLN A 113 14.87 -27.64 -21.16
N ARG A 114 15.97 -28.39 -21.36
CA ARG A 114 16.12 -29.75 -20.82
C ARG A 114 16.02 -29.77 -19.30
N VAL A 115 15.17 -30.64 -18.76
CA VAL A 115 15.09 -30.89 -17.31
C VAL A 115 16.27 -31.75 -16.88
N ARG A 116 17.13 -31.21 -16.00
CA ARG A 116 18.20 -31.98 -15.37
C ARG A 116 17.61 -32.84 -14.26
N LYS A 117 17.64 -34.16 -14.40
CA LYS A 117 17.23 -35.09 -13.33
C LYS A 117 18.31 -35.13 -12.26
N ARG A 118 17.96 -34.82 -11.00
CA ARG A 118 18.88 -35.02 -9.87
C ARG A 118 19.07 -36.51 -9.60
N LYS A 119 20.24 -36.90 -9.06
CA LYS A 119 20.41 -38.24 -8.49
C LYS A 119 19.56 -38.32 -7.22
N ARG A 120 18.72 -39.34 -7.11
CA ARG A 120 17.90 -39.61 -5.90
C ARG A 120 18.68 -40.51 -4.95
N HIS A 121 18.56 -40.26 -3.65
CA HIS A 121 19.05 -41.17 -2.61
C HIS A 121 17.97 -42.21 -2.25
N HIS A 122 18.37 -43.31 -1.62
CA HIS A 122 17.46 -44.41 -1.28
C HIS A 122 16.35 -43.99 -0.30
N ASP A 123 16.56 -42.90 0.45
CA ASP A 123 15.60 -42.31 1.38
C ASP A 123 14.73 -41.20 0.76
N ASP A 124 14.99 -40.80 -0.50
CA ASP A 124 14.12 -39.85 -1.20
C ASP A 124 12.80 -40.56 -1.55
N GLY A 125 11.71 -40.17 -0.90
CA GLY A 125 10.37 -40.73 -1.13
C GLY A 125 9.88 -40.65 -2.60
N PRO A 126 8.73 -41.28 -2.93
CA PRO A 126 8.27 -41.45 -4.30
C PRO A 126 7.82 -40.14 -4.99
N ALA A 127 7.82 -39.00 -4.28
CA ALA A 127 7.37 -37.72 -4.81
C ALA A 127 8.16 -37.31 -6.07
N LYS A 128 7.43 -36.87 -7.10
CA LYS A 128 8.03 -36.28 -8.30
C LYS A 128 8.47 -34.85 -7.99
N GLU A 129 9.64 -34.47 -8.50
CA GLU A 129 10.14 -33.10 -8.40
C GLU A 129 9.26 -32.20 -9.29
N VAL A 130 8.63 -31.19 -8.69
CA VAL A 130 7.80 -30.22 -9.41
C VAL A 130 8.75 -29.18 -10.01
N VAL A 131 8.83 -29.14 -11.34
CA VAL A 131 9.64 -28.15 -12.06
C VAL A 131 8.69 -27.24 -12.83
N LEU A 132 8.45 -26.04 -12.29
CA LEU A 132 7.64 -25.01 -12.95
C LEU A 132 8.43 -24.39 -14.10
N ARG A 133 7.79 -24.20 -15.26
CA ARG A 133 8.39 -23.61 -16.47
C ARG A 133 7.41 -22.67 -17.17
N GLY A 134 7.96 -21.77 -17.99
CA GLY A 134 7.20 -20.89 -18.87
C GLY A 134 6.06 -20.18 -18.17
N LYS A 135 4.85 -20.36 -18.69
CA LYS A 135 3.61 -19.81 -18.15
C LYS A 135 3.45 -20.05 -16.64
N GLU A 136 3.55 -21.30 -16.20
CA GLU A 136 3.33 -21.68 -14.80
C GLU A 136 4.39 -21.07 -13.88
N LYS A 137 5.64 -21.03 -14.35
CA LYS A 137 6.74 -20.39 -13.63
C LYS A 137 6.49 -18.90 -13.44
N LEU A 138 6.14 -18.19 -14.51
CA LEU A 138 5.84 -16.76 -14.43
C LEU A 138 4.65 -16.50 -13.49
N LYS A 139 3.60 -17.32 -13.58
CA LYS A 139 2.40 -17.20 -12.73
C LYS A 139 2.75 -17.39 -11.26
N VAL A 140 3.38 -18.51 -10.92
CA VAL A 140 3.60 -18.94 -9.53
C VAL A 140 4.79 -18.24 -8.88
N ASP A 141 5.90 -18.06 -9.59
CA ASP A 141 7.12 -17.50 -9.00
C ASP A 141 7.10 -15.96 -8.99
N THR A 142 6.29 -15.32 -9.84
CA THR A 142 6.33 -13.85 -10.02
C THR A 142 4.96 -13.19 -9.87
N TYR A 143 3.99 -13.54 -10.70
CA TYR A 143 2.72 -12.82 -10.75
C TYR A 143 1.93 -12.88 -9.45
N LEU A 144 1.68 -14.10 -8.94
CA LEU A 144 0.94 -14.30 -7.70
C LEU A 144 1.69 -13.71 -6.50
N PRO A 145 3.01 -13.97 -6.29
CA PRO A 145 3.74 -13.38 -5.17
C PRO A 145 3.73 -11.85 -5.16
N VAL A 146 3.85 -11.19 -6.32
CA VAL A 146 3.81 -9.72 -6.40
C VAL A 146 2.43 -9.18 -6.01
N LEU A 147 1.35 -9.78 -6.51
CA LEU A 147 -0.01 -9.37 -6.15
C LEU A 147 -0.34 -9.67 -4.69
N ASP A 148 0.01 -10.86 -4.20
CA ASP A 148 -0.25 -11.31 -2.83
C ASP A 148 0.51 -10.42 -1.83
N MET A 149 1.77 -10.08 -2.12
CA MET A 149 2.55 -9.13 -1.32
C MET A 149 1.93 -7.73 -1.33
N LEU A 150 1.53 -7.23 -2.50
CA LEU A 150 0.91 -5.92 -2.63
C LEU A 150 -0.40 -5.86 -1.84
N CYS A 151 -1.25 -6.88 -1.94
CA CYS A 151 -2.50 -6.96 -1.18
C CYS A 151 -2.21 -7.02 0.32
N THR A 152 -1.25 -7.84 0.75
CA THR A 152 -0.88 -7.98 2.16
C THR A 152 -0.43 -6.64 2.76
N GLU A 153 0.46 -5.91 2.10
CA GLU A 153 0.94 -4.63 2.60
C GLU A 153 -0.14 -3.54 2.57
N LEU A 154 -1.00 -3.53 1.55
CA LEU A 154 -2.13 -2.60 1.50
C LEU A 154 -3.17 -2.91 2.59
N SER A 155 -3.46 -4.18 2.85
CA SER A 155 -4.34 -4.61 3.93
C SER A 155 -3.78 -4.22 5.29
N ARG A 156 -2.49 -4.48 5.54
CA ARG A 156 -1.83 -4.07 6.78
C ARG A 156 -1.93 -2.56 7.01
N ARG A 157 -1.72 -1.76 5.96
CA ARG A 157 -1.86 -0.31 6.04
C ARG A 157 -3.31 0.14 6.24
N LEU A 158 -4.26 -0.51 5.57
CA LEU A 158 -5.69 -0.24 5.71
C LEU A 158 -6.12 -0.45 7.17
N GLU A 159 -5.77 -1.58 7.78
CA GLU A 159 -6.16 -1.89 9.16
C GLU A 159 -5.60 -0.88 10.15
N ALA A 160 -4.34 -0.47 10.01
CA ALA A 160 -3.77 0.60 10.84
C ALA A 160 -4.56 1.92 10.72
N TYR A 161 -5.03 2.27 9.52
CA TYR A 161 -5.82 3.49 9.33
C TYR A 161 -7.26 3.31 9.85
N ARG A 162 -7.82 2.11 9.74
CA ARG A 162 -9.15 1.78 10.27
C ARG A 162 -9.18 1.83 11.78
N GLU A 163 -8.17 1.31 12.47
CA GLU A 163 -8.08 1.36 13.94
C GLU A 163 -8.15 2.80 14.45
N ILE A 164 -7.31 3.69 13.88
CA ILE A 164 -7.29 5.11 14.24
C ILE A 164 -8.62 5.77 13.85
N ASN A 165 -9.11 5.51 12.64
CA ASN A 165 -10.39 6.06 12.19
C ASN A 165 -11.52 5.62 13.13
N ASP A 166 -11.58 4.37 13.54
CA ASP A 166 -12.65 3.83 14.39
C ASP A 166 -12.57 4.34 15.83
N LEU A 167 -11.42 4.86 16.26
CA LEU A 167 -11.25 5.49 17.56
C LEU A 167 -11.68 6.97 17.54
N PHE A 168 -11.34 7.70 16.47
CA PHE A 168 -11.55 9.15 16.38
C PHE A 168 -12.74 9.58 15.49
N ARG A 169 -13.35 8.68 14.72
CA ARG A 169 -14.39 9.02 13.72
C ARG A 169 -15.56 9.79 14.32
N PHE A 170 -15.91 9.52 15.58
CA PHE A 170 -17.01 10.22 16.26
C PHE A 170 -16.86 11.74 16.24
N LEU A 171 -15.63 12.28 16.25
CA LEU A 171 -15.37 13.71 16.18
C LEU A 171 -15.83 14.36 14.86
N THR A 172 -16.00 13.56 13.82
CA THR A 172 -16.40 14.05 12.49
C THR A 172 -17.86 13.77 12.13
N ASP A 173 -18.52 12.83 12.82
CA ASP A 173 -19.89 12.42 12.50
C ASP A 173 -20.85 12.47 13.70
N PHE A 174 -20.43 13.06 14.84
CA PHE A 174 -21.25 13.19 16.06
C PHE A 174 -22.59 13.89 15.83
N SER A 175 -22.68 14.87 14.94
CA SER A 175 -23.94 15.56 14.63
C SER A 175 -24.98 14.64 13.99
N THR A 176 -24.53 13.64 13.24
CA THR A 176 -25.40 12.71 12.49
C THR A 176 -25.74 11.42 13.24
N LYS A 177 -25.00 11.11 14.31
CA LYS A 177 -25.16 9.89 15.09
C LYS A 177 -26.20 10.02 16.18
N SER A 178 -26.79 8.90 16.58
CA SER A 178 -27.61 8.83 17.79
C SER A 178 -26.78 9.02 19.06
N ASP A 179 -27.42 9.42 20.16
CA ASP A 179 -26.74 9.59 21.44
C ASP A 179 -26.11 8.29 21.93
N ALA A 180 -26.78 7.15 21.70
CA ALA A 180 -26.27 5.84 22.06
C ALA A 180 -24.96 5.51 21.32
N GLU A 181 -24.89 5.80 20.02
CA GLU A 181 -23.68 5.60 19.22
C GLU A 181 -22.53 6.52 19.65
N ILE A 182 -22.83 7.77 20.01
CA ILE A 182 -21.83 8.71 20.52
C ILE A 182 -21.31 8.24 21.86
N ARG A 183 -22.20 7.87 22.80
CA ARG A 183 -21.80 7.33 24.11
C ARG A 183 -20.92 6.10 23.95
N GLN A 184 -21.27 5.18 23.06
CA GLN A 184 -20.46 4.00 22.78
C GLN A 184 -19.06 4.37 22.25
N ALA A 185 -18.98 5.28 21.27
CA ALA A 185 -17.72 5.70 20.68
C ALA A 185 -16.84 6.46 21.69
N CYS A 186 -17.41 7.39 22.46
CA CYS A 186 -16.71 8.13 23.52
C CYS A 186 -16.26 7.20 24.66
N THR A 187 -17.04 6.17 25.00
CA THR A 187 -16.64 5.16 25.99
C THR A 187 -15.40 4.41 25.51
N LYS A 188 -15.43 3.89 24.27
CA LYS A 188 -14.26 3.24 23.66
C LYS A 188 -13.03 4.15 23.63
N PHE A 189 -13.23 5.43 23.31
CA PHE A 189 -12.18 6.44 23.29
C PHE A 189 -11.56 6.68 24.68
N LYS A 190 -12.42 6.90 25.69
CA LYS A 190 -12.02 7.09 27.08
C LYS A 190 -11.30 5.87 27.65
N GLU A 191 -11.78 4.66 27.36
CA GLU A 191 -11.11 3.43 27.80
C GLU A 191 -9.70 3.29 27.20
N HIS A 192 -9.50 3.74 25.96
CA HIS A 192 -8.19 3.74 25.32
C HIS A 192 -7.23 4.77 25.92
N TYR A 193 -7.75 5.91 26.37
CA TYR A 193 -7.01 7.03 26.95
C TYR A 193 -7.44 7.32 28.39
N PHE A 194 -7.52 6.27 29.22
CA PHE A 194 -8.15 6.36 30.55
C PHE A 194 -7.40 7.27 31.55
N GLU A 195 -6.11 7.53 31.32
CA GLU A 195 -5.30 8.45 32.13
C GLU A 195 -5.46 9.92 31.70
N ASP A 196 -5.85 10.15 30.44
CA ASP A 196 -5.90 11.48 29.83
C ASP A 196 -7.32 12.06 29.75
N ILE A 197 -8.35 11.21 29.91
CA ILE A 197 -9.75 11.58 29.67
C ILE A 197 -10.57 11.53 30.95
N GLU A 198 -11.16 12.68 31.29
CA GLU A 198 -12.00 12.85 32.47
C GLU A 198 -13.31 12.02 32.40
N PRO A 199 -13.88 11.65 33.56
CA PRO A 199 -15.12 10.88 33.59
C PRO A 199 -16.30 11.53 32.84
N GLU A 200 -16.38 12.86 32.91
CA GLU A 200 -17.45 13.73 32.41
C GLU A 200 -17.41 13.90 30.88
N PHE A 201 -16.30 13.56 30.22
CA PHE A 201 -16.08 13.72 28.78
C PHE A 201 -17.25 13.23 27.90
N ILE A 202 -17.86 12.10 28.28
CA ILE A 202 -18.96 11.51 27.51
C ILE A 202 -20.19 12.43 27.50
N ASP A 203 -20.51 13.01 28.66
CA ASP A 203 -21.67 13.91 28.79
C ASP A 203 -21.36 15.28 28.17
N GLU A 204 -20.12 15.78 28.31
CA GLU A 204 -19.67 17.00 27.62
C GLU A 204 -19.78 16.89 26.10
N MET A 205 -19.38 15.75 25.52
CA MET A 205 -19.51 15.50 24.07
C MET A 205 -20.97 15.51 23.59
N LEU A 206 -21.91 15.02 24.41
CA LEU A 206 -23.33 15.08 24.08
C LEU A 206 -23.88 16.49 24.20
N GLN A 207 -23.50 17.24 25.24
CA GLN A 207 -23.86 18.66 25.35
C GLN A 207 -23.34 19.45 24.14
N TYR A 208 -22.08 19.20 23.75
CA TYR A 208 -21.48 19.83 22.59
C TYR A 208 -22.24 19.52 21.29
N LYS A 209 -22.67 18.26 21.09
CA LYS A 209 -23.52 17.89 19.95
C LYS A 209 -24.77 18.75 19.87
N TYR A 210 -25.53 18.86 20.96
CA TYR A 210 -26.77 19.64 20.98
C TYR A 210 -26.52 21.13 20.80
N PHE A 211 -25.44 21.66 21.36
CA PHE A 211 -25.02 23.03 21.14
C PHE A 211 -24.76 23.33 19.66
N ILE A 212 -24.06 22.44 18.95
CA ILE A 212 -23.82 22.58 17.50
C ILE A 212 -25.12 22.51 16.70
N LEU A 213 -26.00 21.57 17.00
CA LEU A 213 -27.31 21.46 16.33
C LEU A 213 -28.15 22.73 16.50
N GLN A 214 -28.17 23.32 17.70
CA GLN A 214 -28.86 24.58 17.97
C GLN A 214 -28.28 25.76 17.17
N LEU A 215 -26.96 25.81 16.97
CA LEU A 215 -26.33 26.84 16.16
C LEU A 215 -26.69 26.71 14.67
N GLU A 216 -26.72 25.48 14.16
CA GLU A 216 -27.12 25.18 12.79
C GLU A 216 -28.59 25.58 12.53
N ASP A 217 -29.49 25.24 13.46
CA ASP A 217 -30.92 25.61 13.40
C ASP A 217 -31.14 27.13 13.47
N ALA A 218 -30.29 27.85 14.22
CA ALA A 218 -30.35 29.30 14.33
C ALA A 218 -29.82 30.04 13.09
N GLY A 219 -29.40 29.33 12.03
CA GLY A 219 -28.83 29.90 10.82
C GLY A 219 -27.48 30.62 11.05
N LYS A 220 -26.86 30.41 12.21
CA LYS A 220 -25.55 30.97 12.54
C LYS A 220 -24.49 30.04 11.95
N LYS A 221 -23.71 30.52 10.98
CA LYS A 221 -22.53 29.77 10.49
C LYS A 221 -21.61 29.46 11.67
N ILE A 222 -20.94 28.31 11.61
CA ILE A 222 -19.92 27.82 12.54
C ILE A 222 -19.12 29.00 13.07
N VAL A 223 -19.36 29.35 14.33
CA VAL A 223 -18.68 30.44 15.02
C VAL A 223 -17.23 30.00 15.20
N PRO A 224 -16.22 30.84 14.89
CA PRO A 224 -14.83 30.51 15.18
C PRO A 224 -14.68 30.07 16.63
N ALA A 225 -13.78 29.10 16.92
CA ALA A 225 -13.62 28.53 18.25
C ALA A 225 -13.48 29.60 19.35
N GLU A 226 -12.81 30.72 19.04
CA GLU A 226 -12.62 31.86 19.93
C GLU A 226 -13.92 32.57 20.39
N GLU A 227 -14.97 32.54 19.56
CA GLU A 227 -16.27 33.12 19.90
C GLU A 227 -17.16 32.12 20.66
N SER A 228 -16.93 30.82 20.48
CA SER A 228 -17.69 29.76 21.14
C SER A 228 -17.41 29.70 22.65
N TYR A 229 -16.15 29.91 23.07
CA TYR A 229 -15.81 29.94 24.50
C TYR A 229 -16.47 31.09 25.28
N LYS A 230 -16.85 32.19 24.60
CA LYS A 230 -17.55 33.32 25.23
C LYS A 230 -19.04 33.06 25.45
N LEU A 231 -19.59 32.00 24.88
CA LEU A 231 -21.00 31.61 25.05
C LEU A 231 -21.19 30.58 26.19
N ILE A 232 -20.09 30.03 26.72
CA ILE A 232 -20.09 28.97 27.73
C ILE A 232 -19.79 29.53 29.14
N ILE A 233 -19.35 30.79 29.24
CA ILE A 233 -19.10 31.53 30.50
C ILE A 233 -20.16 32.61 30.66
#